data_AF-A0A2W4SIE9-F1
#
_entry.id   AF-A0A2W4SIE9-F1
#
_cell.length_a   1.000
_cell.length_b   1.000
_cell.length_c   1.000
_cell.angle_alpha   90.00
_cell.angle_beta   90.00
_cell.angle_gamma   90.00
#
_symmetry.space_group_name_H-M   'P 1'
#
loop_
_entity.id
_entity.type
_entity.pdbx_description
1 polymer ?
#
loop_
_entity_poly.entity_id
_entity_poly.type
_entity_poly.pdbx_seq_one_letter_code
_entity_poly.pdbx_strand_id
1 'polypeptide(L)'
;MGQQQWIAVFKPLLYSLLFANIFLFIREASPTKAIDEVGWLLLLAVFEWETRSANAGRAVSRWAVAVELAGYFLAVYALVQYARTGEWLDLGNSIVWLAISALIVLDVLRPVAAGSAASRRRLWMKVPLYAATLLFALAWGVTGIWLDFWDALLWILCFFIIEINIFRIEAGVARGLASAR
;
A
#
# COMPACT_ATOMS: atom_id res chain seq x y z
N MET A 1 -3.94 -27.24 -0.04
CA MET A 1 -3.43 -26.98 -1.41
C MET A 1 -4.04 -25.73 -2.07
N GLY A 2 -5.33 -25.38 -1.86
CA GLY A 2 -5.97 -24.26 -2.58
C GLY A 2 -5.48 -22.83 -2.29
N GLN A 3 -5.12 -22.48 -1.05
CA GLN A 3 -4.82 -21.08 -0.69
C GLN A 3 -3.48 -20.56 -1.25
N GLN A 4 -2.44 -21.40 -1.30
CA GLN A 4 -1.12 -21.03 -1.84
C GLN A 4 -1.12 -20.90 -3.37
N GLN A 5 -1.84 -21.77 -4.07
CA GLN A 5 -1.95 -21.74 -5.53
C GLN A 5 -2.70 -20.48 -6.00
N TRP A 6 -3.78 -20.10 -5.31
CA TRP A 6 -4.52 -18.88 -5.64
C TRP A 6 -3.65 -17.63 -5.55
N ILE A 7 -2.89 -17.45 -4.46
CA ILE A 7 -1.98 -16.30 -4.31
C ILE A 7 -0.89 -16.31 -5.39
N ALA A 8 -0.37 -17.49 -5.74
CA ALA A 8 0.68 -17.63 -6.76
C ALA A 8 0.25 -17.18 -8.16
N VAL A 9 -1.06 -17.23 -8.48
CA VAL A 9 -1.61 -16.77 -9.76
C VAL A 9 -2.15 -15.35 -9.65
N PHE A 10 -2.90 -15.05 -8.58
CA PHE A 10 -3.56 -13.77 -8.37
C PHE A 10 -2.56 -12.62 -8.31
N LYS A 11 -1.44 -12.80 -7.59
CA LYS A 11 -0.47 -11.73 -7.36
C LYS A 11 0.27 -11.30 -8.64
N PRO A 12 0.83 -12.21 -9.47
CA PRO A 12 1.40 -11.82 -10.76
C PRO A 12 0.39 -11.19 -11.72
N LEU A 13 -0.86 -11.67 -11.72
CA LEU A 13 -1.91 -11.08 -12.54
C LEU A 13 -2.20 -9.63 -12.10
N LEU A 14 -2.39 -9.42 -10.79
CA LEU A 14 -2.62 -8.10 -10.22
C LEU A 14 -1.47 -7.13 -10.53
N TYR A 15 -0.22 -7.57 -10.37
CA TYR A 15 0.94 -6.72 -10.68
C TYR A 15 1.13 -6.48 -12.18
N SER A 16 0.76 -7.42 -13.04
CA SER A 16 0.74 -7.22 -14.49
C SER A 16 -0.31 -6.18 -14.89
N LEU A 17 -1.49 -6.24 -14.27
CA LEU A 17 -2.56 -5.25 -14.47
C LEU A 17 -2.13 -3.87 -13.95
N LEU A 18 -1.51 -3.80 -12.76
CA LEU A 18 -0.98 -2.57 -12.22
C LEU A 18 0.09 -1.97 -13.14
N PHE A 19 1.01 -2.78 -13.65
CA PHE A 19 2.03 -2.32 -14.59
C PHE A 19 1.41 -1.75 -15.88
N ALA A 20 0.42 -2.42 -16.45
CA ALA A 20 -0.32 -1.92 -17.61
C ALA A 20 -1.07 -0.61 -17.29
N ASN A 21 -1.67 -0.51 -16.11
CA ASN A 21 -2.34 0.69 -15.63
C ASN A 21 -1.38 1.88 -15.48
N ILE A 22 -0.22 1.69 -14.85
CA ILE A 22 0.82 2.72 -14.73
C ILE A 22 1.28 3.20 -16.10
N PHE A 23 1.44 2.29 -17.06
CA PHE A 23 1.78 2.65 -18.44
C PHE A 23 0.70 3.55 -19.09
N LEU A 24 -0.58 3.25 -18.84
CA LEU A 24 -1.69 4.11 -19.29
C LEU A 24 -1.64 5.49 -18.62
N PHE A 25 -1.38 5.56 -17.31
CA PHE A 25 -1.23 6.83 -16.60
C PHE A 25 -0.08 7.68 -17.14
N ILE A 26 1.08 7.08 -17.40
CA ILE A 26 2.23 7.79 -17.98
C ILE A 26 1.89 8.38 -19.36
N ARG A 27 1.03 7.71 -20.13
CA ARG A 27 0.67 8.13 -21.48
C ARG A 27 -0.47 9.13 -21.52
N GLU A 28 -1.49 8.95 -20.67
CA GLU A 28 -2.79 9.61 -20.82
C GLU A 28 -3.10 10.58 -19.67
N ALA A 29 -2.48 10.43 -18.50
CA ALA A 29 -2.74 11.27 -17.34
C ALA A 29 -1.84 12.52 -17.29
N SER A 30 -2.10 13.37 -16.28
CA SER A 30 -1.26 14.54 -16.03
C SER A 30 0.14 14.12 -15.55
N PRO A 31 1.18 14.95 -15.76
CA PRO A 31 2.52 14.66 -15.24
C PRO A 31 2.55 14.44 -13.73
N THR A 32 1.69 15.13 -12.97
CA THR A 32 1.56 14.95 -11.53
C THR A 32 1.10 13.53 -11.19
N LYS A 33 0.05 13.03 -11.85
CA LYS A 33 -0.47 11.68 -11.63
C LYS A 33 0.54 10.61 -12.03
N ALA A 34 1.24 10.79 -13.15
CA ALA A 34 2.31 9.88 -13.56
C ALA A 34 3.46 9.80 -12.53
N ILE A 35 3.84 10.94 -11.93
CA ILE A 35 4.86 10.99 -10.88
C ILE A 35 4.36 10.30 -9.60
N ASP A 36 3.10 10.53 -9.24
CA ASP A 36 2.45 9.91 -8.08
C ASP A 36 2.45 8.39 -8.20
N GLU A 37 2.02 7.85 -9.34
CA GLU A 37 2.03 6.42 -9.66
C GLU A 37 3.42 5.80 -9.53
N VAL A 38 4.46 6.48 -10.02
CA VAL A 38 5.85 6.03 -9.86
C VAL A 38 6.26 6.01 -8.39
N GLY A 39 5.89 7.03 -7.62
CA GLY A 39 6.13 7.08 -6.18
C GLY A 39 5.50 5.89 -5.44
N TRP A 40 4.23 5.62 -5.72
CA TRP A 40 3.51 4.48 -5.13
C TRP A 40 4.07 3.13 -5.57
N LEU A 41 4.54 3.00 -6.81
CA LEU A 41 5.19 1.78 -7.29
C LEU A 41 6.49 1.49 -6.51
N LEU A 42 7.30 2.52 -6.25
CA LEU A 42 8.51 2.38 -5.44
C LEU A 42 8.17 1.95 -4.00
N LEU A 43 7.18 2.59 -3.38
CA LEU A 43 6.71 2.25 -2.03
C LEU A 43 6.17 0.82 -1.96
N LEU A 44 5.33 0.41 -2.92
CA LEU A 44 4.80 -0.95 -2.99
C LEU A 44 5.93 -1.98 -3.13
N ALA A 45 6.92 -1.72 -3.98
CA ALA A 45 8.07 -2.61 -4.16
C ALA A 45 8.88 -2.76 -2.87
N VAL A 46 9.12 -1.66 -2.15
CA VAL A 46 9.82 -1.69 -0.86
C VAL A 46 8.99 -2.42 0.19
N PHE A 47 7.71 -2.10 0.38
CA PHE A 47 6.86 -2.77 1.36
C PHE A 47 6.72 -4.26 1.11
N GLU A 48 6.61 -4.66 -0.15
CA GLU A 48 6.59 -6.07 -0.53
C GLU A 48 7.90 -6.76 -0.13
N TRP A 49 9.04 -6.10 -0.34
CA TRP A 49 10.33 -6.64 0.04
C TRP A 49 10.57 -6.66 1.55
N GLU A 50 10.25 -5.59 2.26
CA GLU A 50 10.45 -5.48 3.71
C GLU A 50 9.58 -6.48 4.46
N THR A 51 8.30 -6.61 4.09
CA THR A 51 7.41 -7.58 4.72
C THR A 51 7.85 -9.02 4.47
N ARG A 52 8.40 -9.34 3.28
CA ARG A 52 9.03 -10.64 3.01
C ARG A 52 10.31 -10.85 3.81
N SER A 53 11.15 -9.82 3.92
CA SER A 53 12.42 -9.88 4.63
C SER A 53 12.21 -10.07 6.13
N ALA A 54 11.26 -9.34 6.71
CA ALA A 54 10.86 -9.49 8.11
C ALA A 54 10.32 -10.89 8.41
N ASN A 55 9.47 -11.45 7.53
CA ASN A 55 8.99 -12.84 7.65
C ASN A 55 10.14 -13.87 7.57
N ALA A 56 11.24 -13.54 6.89
CA ALA A 56 12.44 -14.37 6.78
C ALA A 56 13.50 -14.07 7.87
N GLY A 57 13.21 -13.18 8.83
CA GLY A 57 14.17 -12.78 9.88
C GLY A 57 15.37 -11.98 9.37
N ARG A 58 15.27 -11.35 8.20
CA ARG A 58 16.35 -10.55 7.60
C ARG A 58 16.28 -9.10 8.06
N ALA A 59 17.45 -8.48 8.24
CA ALA A 59 17.58 -7.08 8.60
C ALA A 59 17.13 -6.13 7.47
N VAL A 60 16.76 -4.91 7.85
CA VAL A 60 16.42 -3.82 6.92
C VAL A 60 17.64 -3.44 6.09
N SER A 61 17.47 -3.28 4.78
CA SER A 61 18.53 -2.88 3.87
C SER A 61 18.56 -1.37 3.68
N ARG A 62 19.76 -0.78 3.66
CA ARG A 62 19.95 0.66 3.40
C ARG A 62 19.41 1.09 2.04
N TRP A 63 19.45 0.19 1.04
CA TRP A 63 18.87 0.44 -0.27
C TRP A 63 17.35 0.47 -0.25
N ALA A 64 16.70 -0.32 0.62
CA ALA A 64 15.25 -0.28 0.83
C ALA A 64 14.83 1.12 1.26
N VAL A 65 15.49 1.62 2.31
CA VAL A 65 15.23 2.93 2.89
C VAL A 65 15.45 4.04 1.86
N ALA A 66 16.51 3.96 1.05
CA ALA A 66 16.75 4.97 0.00
C ALA A 66 15.62 5.00 -1.04
N VAL A 67 15.14 3.83 -1.49
CA VAL A 67 14.04 3.72 -2.45
C VAL A 67 12.71 4.15 -1.83
N GLU A 68 12.48 3.82 -0.56
CA GLU A 68 11.29 4.22 0.19
C GLU A 68 11.21 5.75 0.34
N LEU A 69 12.32 6.38 0.73
CA LEU A 69 12.42 7.84 0.83
C LEU A 69 12.21 8.51 -0.52
N ALA A 70 12.70 7.92 -1.62
CA ALA A 70 12.42 8.41 -2.96
C ALA A 70 10.93 8.30 -3.31
N GLY A 71 10.28 7.16 -2.99
CA GLY A 71 8.84 6.98 -3.17
C GLY A 71 8.01 8.00 -2.39
N TYR A 72 8.34 8.22 -1.12
CA TYR A 72 7.68 9.25 -0.30
C TYR A 72 7.93 10.67 -0.80
N PHE A 73 9.14 10.97 -1.27
CA PHE A 73 9.43 12.27 -1.87
C PHE A 73 8.53 12.54 -3.08
N LEU A 74 8.34 11.55 -3.97
CA LEU A 74 7.47 11.68 -5.13
C LEU A 74 5.99 11.81 -4.73
N ALA A 75 5.51 11.02 -3.76
CA ALA A 75 4.14 11.10 -3.26
C ALA A 75 3.85 12.46 -2.59
N VAL A 76 4.79 12.99 -1.78
CA VAL A 76 4.66 14.32 -1.17
C VAL A 76 4.75 15.42 -2.21
N TYR A 77 5.60 15.26 -3.23
CA TYR A 77 5.63 16.18 -4.37
C TYR A 77 4.27 16.23 -5.07
N ALA A 78 3.70 15.08 -5.42
CA ALA A 78 2.39 15.00 -6.07
C ALA A 78 1.28 15.60 -5.19
N LEU A 79 1.26 15.27 -3.90
CA LEU A 79 0.36 15.86 -2.91
C LEU A 79 0.38 17.39 -2.93
N VAL A 80 1.56 18.00 -2.93
CA VAL A 80 1.71 19.46 -2.99
C VAL A 80 1.19 20.03 -4.31
N GLN A 81 1.38 19.31 -5.43
CA GLN A 81 0.83 19.74 -6.71
C GLN A 81 -0.70 19.65 -6.73
N TYR A 82 -1.31 18.57 -6.24
CA TYR A 82 -2.78 18.47 -6.14
C TYR A 82 -3.37 19.60 -5.30
N ALA A 83 -2.70 19.99 -4.21
CA ALA A 83 -3.12 21.14 -3.40
C ALA A 83 -3.03 22.47 -4.16
N ARG A 84 -2.02 22.65 -5.03
CA ARG A 84 -1.82 23.86 -5.83
C ARG A 84 -2.78 23.95 -7.01
N THR A 85 -3.11 22.82 -7.63
CA THR A 85 -4.02 22.77 -8.79
C THR A 85 -5.50 22.67 -8.39
N GLY A 86 -5.79 22.41 -7.10
CA GLY A 86 -7.15 22.29 -6.61
C GLY A 86 -7.81 20.95 -6.95
N GLU A 87 -7.01 19.91 -7.20
CA GLU A 87 -7.46 18.54 -7.44
C GLU A 87 -7.84 17.87 -6.11
N TRP A 88 -8.98 18.26 -5.53
CA TRP A 88 -9.36 17.89 -4.15
C TRP A 88 -9.57 16.40 -3.93
N LEU A 89 -10.07 15.67 -4.93
CA LEU A 89 -10.25 14.21 -4.85
C LEU A 89 -8.89 13.52 -4.76
N ASP A 90 -7.96 13.86 -5.66
CA ASP A 90 -6.60 13.32 -5.71
C ASP A 90 -5.80 13.70 -4.45
N LEU A 91 -5.95 14.95 -3.99
CA LEU A 91 -5.36 15.43 -2.73
C LEU A 91 -5.85 14.58 -1.54
N GLY A 92 -7.17 14.44 -1.39
CA GLY A 92 -7.77 13.68 -0.31
C GLY A 92 -7.35 12.20 -0.31
N ASN A 93 -7.37 11.58 -1.50
CA ASN A 93 -6.93 10.21 -1.69
C ASN A 93 -5.44 10.03 -1.31
N SER A 94 -4.57 10.93 -1.76
CA SER A 94 -3.14 10.91 -1.45
C SER A 94 -2.85 11.03 0.05
N ILE A 95 -3.59 11.90 0.76
CA ILE A 95 -3.47 12.04 2.23
C ILE A 95 -3.82 10.72 2.93
N VAL A 96 -4.92 10.08 2.52
CA VAL A 96 -5.35 8.81 3.10
C VAL A 96 -4.32 7.71 2.82
N TRP A 97 -3.79 7.64 1.60
CA TRP A 97 -2.75 6.67 1.25
C TRP A 97 -1.45 6.89 2.03
N LEU A 98 -1.03 8.13 2.24
CA LEU A 98 0.12 8.43 3.09
C LEU A 98 -0.11 8.01 4.54
N ALA A 99 -1.34 8.16 5.06
CA ALA A 99 -1.70 7.68 6.40
C ALA A 99 -1.68 6.14 6.49
N ILE A 100 -2.21 5.43 5.48
CA ILE A 100 -2.12 3.96 5.38
C ILE A 100 -0.65 3.52 5.37
N SER A 101 0.15 4.17 4.52
CA SER A 101 1.58 3.92 4.37
C SER A 101 2.34 4.09 5.68
N ALA A 102 2.06 5.16 6.44
CA ALA A 102 2.66 5.37 7.77
C ALA A 102 2.30 4.25 8.78
N LEU A 103 1.07 3.74 8.74
CA LEU A 103 0.67 2.60 9.58
C LEU A 103 1.38 1.31 9.16
N ILE A 104 1.58 1.08 7.86
CA ILE A 104 2.35 -0.06 7.34
C ILE A 104 3.80 0.00 7.80
N VAL A 105 4.46 1.16 7.70
CA VAL A 105 5.83 1.34 8.21
C VAL A 105 5.88 1.03 9.71
N LEU A 106 4.91 1.51 10.49
CA LEU A 106 4.83 1.19 11.91
C LEU A 106 4.67 -0.31 12.17
N ASP A 107 3.90 -1.02 11.35
CA ASP A 107 3.72 -2.47 11.43
C ASP A 107 4.98 -3.26 11.12
N VAL A 108 5.74 -2.83 10.12
CA VAL A 108 7.00 -3.46 9.74
C VAL A 108 8.09 -3.18 10.79
N LEU A 109 8.21 -1.94 11.25
CA LEU A 109 9.25 -1.54 12.22
C LEU A 109 8.97 -2.05 13.63
N ARG A 110 7.70 -2.13 14.02
CA ARG A 110 7.27 -2.54 15.37
C ARG A 110 6.17 -3.58 15.27
N PRO A 111 6.45 -4.82 14.83
CA PRO A 111 5.45 -5.86 14.77
C PRO A 111 4.88 -6.17 16.15
N VAL A 112 3.58 -6.41 16.22
CA VAL A 112 2.88 -6.77 17.46
C VAL A 112 2.33 -8.19 17.35
N ALA A 113 2.11 -8.85 18.49
CA ALA A 113 1.54 -10.19 18.48
C ALA A 113 0.09 -10.17 17.96
N ALA A 114 -0.22 -11.10 17.04
CA ALA A 114 -1.58 -11.29 16.55
C ALA A 114 -2.56 -11.52 17.71
N GLY A 115 -3.74 -10.88 17.65
CA GLY A 115 -4.75 -10.97 18.71
C GLY A 115 -4.45 -10.15 19.97
N SER A 116 -3.34 -9.42 20.03
CA SER A 116 -3.09 -8.43 21.09
C SER A 116 -4.03 -7.22 20.96
N ALA A 117 -4.20 -6.46 22.06
CA ALA A 117 -4.94 -5.20 22.01
C ALA A 117 -4.29 -4.17 21.05
N ALA A 118 -2.96 -4.22 20.92
CA ALA A 118 -2.23 -3.36 19.98
C ALA A 118 -2.55 -3.72 18.51
N SER A 119 -2.53 -5.01 18.13
CA SER A 119 -2.91 -5.49 16.79
C SER A 119 -4.34 -5.07 16.44
N ARG A 120 -5.29 -5.27 17.38
CA ARG A 120 -6.68 -4.80 17.20
C ARG A 120 -6.77 -3.30 16.98
N ARG A 121 -6.06 -2.49 17.78
CA ARG A 121 -6.07 -1.03 17.64
C ARG A 121 -5.55 -0.59 16.27
N ARG A 122 -4.47 -1.20 15.77
CA ARG A 122 -3.92 -0.89 14.45
C ARG A 122 -4.91 -1.22 13.33
N LEU A 123 -5.57 -2.39 13.42
CA LEU A 123 -6.63 -2.75 12.49
C LEU A 123 -7.76 -1.70 12.48
N TRP A 124 -8.25 -1.29 13.66
CA TRP A 124 -9.30 -0.27 13.78
C TRP A 124 -8.89 1.11 13.24
N MET A 125 -7.60 1.44 13.24
CA MET A 125 -7.10 2.67 12.60
C MET A 125 -7.09 2.55 11.07
N LYS A 126 -6.77 1.37 10.52
CA LYS A 126 -6.71 1.14 9.07
C LYS A 126 -8.07 1.00 8.41
N VAL A 127 -9.04 0.37 9.06
CA VAL A 127 -10.40 0.16 8.53
C VAL A 127 -11.03 1.44 7.96
N PRO A 128 -11.10 2.57 8.69
CA PRO A 128 -11.69 3.79 8.15
C PRO A 128 -10.87 4.39 7.00
N LEU A 129 -9.55 4.19 6.97
CA LEU A 129 -8.71 4.67 5.87
C LEU A 129 -8.97 3.89 4.58
N TYR A 130 -9.03 2.56 4.64
CA TYR A 130 -9.41 1.74 3.48
C TYR A 130 -10.86 1.97 3.03
N ALA A 131 -11.77 2.23 3.97
CA ALA A 131 -13.11 2.66 3.62
C ALA A 131 -13.08 4.00 2.87
N ALA A 132 -12.25 4.97 3.31
CA ALA A 132 -12.09 6.25 2.64
C ALA A 132 -11.50 6.09 1.22
N THR A 133 -10.47 5.26 1.01
CA THR A 133 -9.95 4.99 -0.35
C THR A 133 -11.01 4.38 -1.25
N LEU A 134 -11.86 3.49 -0.71
CA LEU A 134 -12.98 2.93 -1.48
C LEU A 134 -14.02 4.01 -1.82
N LEU A 135 -14.30 4.95 -0.92
CA LEU A 135 -15.19 6.08 -1.21
C LEU A 135 -14.62 7.00 -2.30
N PHE A 136 -13.31 7.26 -2.30
CA PHE A 136 -12.66 8.00 -3.39
C PHE A 136 -12.77 7.25 -4.73
N ALA A 137 -12.51 5.94 -4.74
CA ALA A 137 -12.75 5.09 -5.91
C ALA A 137 -14.18 5.26 -6.44
N LEU A 138 -15.19 5.08 -5.58
CA LEU A 138 -16.59 5.25 -5.97
C LEU A 138 -16.89 6.67 -6.48
N ALA A 139 -16.28 7.71 -5.91
CA ALA A 139 -16.44 9.08 -6.37
C ALA A 139 -15.92 9.27 -7.82
N TRP A 140 -14.76 8.69 -8.17
CA TRP A 140 -14.28 8.67 -9.56
C TRP A 140 -15.20 7.88 -10.49
N GLY A 141 -15.73 6.74 -10.04
CA GLY A 141 -16.70 5.96 -10.79
C GLY A 141 -17.98 6.73 -11.10
N VAL A 142 -18.52 7.48 -10.12
CA VAL A 142 -19.72 8.31 -10.30
C VAL A 142 -19.46 9.54 -11.17
N THR A 143 -18.28 10.13 -11.08
CA THR A 143 -17.89 11.30 -11.91
C THR A 143 -17.47 10.91 -13.33
N GLY A 144 -17.41 9.61 -13.64
CA GLY A 144 -17.09 9.08 -14.97
C GLY A 144 -15.60 9.08 -15.29
N ILE A 145 -14.73 9.29 -14.30
CA ILE A 145 -13.28 9.26 -14.44
C ILE A 145 -12.80 7.82 -14.23
N TRP A 146 -13.06 6.97 -15.25
CA TRP A 146 -12.90 5.52 -15.14
C TRP A 146 -11.47 5.06 -14.92
N LEU A 147 -10.48 5.78 -15.45
CA LEU A 147 -9.06 5.43 -15.29
C LEU A 147 -8.68 5.46 -13.81
N ASP A 148 -8.98 6.55 -13.10
CA ASP A 148 -8.76 6.71 -11.65
C ASP A 148 -9.59 5.73 -10.80
N PHE A 149 -10.80 5.37 -11.25
CA PHE A 149 -11.61 4.35 -10.57
C PHE A 149 -10.92 2.98 -10.57
N TRP A 150 -10.50 2.50 -11.75
CA TRP A 150 -9.85 1.19 -11.86
C TRP A 150 -8.50 1.16 -11.17
N ASP A 151 -7.75 2.26 -11.29
CA ASP A 151 -6.50 2.48 -10.61
C ASP A 151 -6.62 2.33 -9.09
N ALA A 152 -7.55 3.08 -8.47
CA ALA A 152 -7.76 3.02 -7.03
C ALA A 152 -8.12 1.60 -6.55
N LEU A 153 -8.90 0.84 -7.33
CA LEU A 153 -9.20 -0.56 -7.02
C LEU A 153 -7.96 -1.46 -7.09
N LEU A 154 -7.11 -1.28 -8.10
CA LEU A 154 -5.86 -2.03 -8.23
C LEU A 154 -4.92 -1.73 -7.06
N TRP A 155 -4.78 -0.47 -6.65
CA TRP A 155 -3.97 -0.09 -5.50
C TRP A 155 -4.50 -0.66 -4.19
N ILE A 156 -5.81 -0.61 -3.94
CA ILE A 156 -6.44 -1.23 -2.76
C ILE A 156 -6.09 -2.73 -2.71
N LEU A 157 -6.23 -3.45 -3.83
CA LEU A 157 -5.88 -4.87 -3.92
C LEU A 157 -4.38 -5.12 -3.70
N CYS A 158 -3.51 -4.26 -4.22
CA CYS A 158 -2.06 -4.39 -4.04
C CYS A 158 -1.66 -4.22 -2.58
N PHE A 159 -2.18 -3.18 -1.91
CA PHE A 159 -1.91 -2.95 -0.49
C PHE A 159 -2.58 -3.99 0.41
N PHE A 160 -3.72 -4.56 0.01
CA PHE A 160 -4.30 -5.70 0.72
C PHE A 160 -3.35 -6.92 0.75
N ILE A 161 -2.55 -7.12 -0.30
CA ILE A 161 -1.51 -8.16 -0.31
C ILE A 161 -0.38 -7.85 0.70
N ILE A 162 -0.03 -6.57 0.87
CA ILE A 162 0.92 -6.13 1.91
C ILE A 162 0.35 -6.40 3.30
N GLU A 163 -0.91 -6.09 3.55
CA GLU A 163 -1.59 -6.36 4.83
C GLU A 163 -1.59 -7.86 5.18
N ILE A 164 -1.82 -8.74 4.20
CA ILE A 164 -1.70 -10.19 4.41
C ILE A 164 -0.29 -10.58 4.86
N ASN A 165 0.75 -9.95 4.31
CA ASN A 165 2.13 -10.21 4.73
C ASN A 165 2.36 -9.72 6.17
N ILE A 166 1.81 -8.56 6.55
CA ILE A 166 1.89 -8.01 7.91
C ILE A 166 1.23 -8.96 8.92
N PHE A 167 0.02 -9.46 8.63
CA PHE A 167 -0.65 -10.41 9.53
C PHE A 167 0.15 -11.70 9.73
N ARG A 168 0.92 -12.14 8.73
CA ARG A 168 1.84 -13.28 8.87
C ARG A 168 2.99 -12.98 9.83
N ILE A 169 3.52 -11.76 9.81
CA ILE A 169 4.55 -11.30 10.75
C ILE A 169 3.97 -11.31 12.17
N GLU A 170 2.80 -10.71 12.38
CA GLU A 170 2.14 -10.67 13.69
C GLU A 170 1.85 -12.07 14.25
N ALA A 171 1.43 -13.00 13.39
CA ALA A 171 1.23 -14.40 13.75
C ALA A 171 2.55 -15.09 14.11
N GLY A 172 3.65 -14.75 13.43
CA GLY A 172 5.00 -15.20 13.77
C GLY A 172 5.43 -14.74 15.16
N VAL A 173 5.22 -13.46 15.49
CA VAL A 173 5.49 -12.90 16.82
C VAL A 173 4.68 -13.61 17.90
N ALA A 174 3.38 -13.81 17.68
CA ALA A 174 2.52 -14.51 18.63
C ALA A 174 2.99 -15.95 18.92
N ARG A 175 3.40 -16.70 17.87
CA ARG A 175 3.97 -18.05 18.03
C ARG A 175 5.27 -18.04 18.83
N GLY A 176 6.16 -17.08 18.57
CA GLY A 176 7.43 -16.96 19.29
C GLY A 176 7.24 -16.70 20.79
N LEU A 177 6.24 -15.89 21.16
CA LEU A 177 5.89 -15.66 22.57
C LEU A 177 5.28 -16.89 23.24
N ALA A 178 4.51 -17.70 22.50
CA ALA A 178 3.91 -18.92 23.02
C ALA A 178 4.95 -20.03 23.27
N SER A 179 5.99 -20.14 22.42
CA SER A 179 7.08 -21.12 22.60
C SER A 179 8.06 -20.78 23.71
N ALA A 180 8.04 -19.55 24.23
CA ALA A 180 8.93 -19.07 25.29
C ALA A 180 8.31 -19.22 26.71
N ARG A 181 7.10 -19.77 26.82
CA ARG A 181 6.40 -20.08 28.08
C ARG A 181 6.42 -21.57 28.34
#